data_AF-A0A920UIM9-F1
#
_entry.id   AF-A0A920UIM9-F1
#
_cell.length_a   1.000
_cell.length_b   1.000
_cell.length_c   1.000
_cell.angle_alpha   90.00
_cell.angle_beta   90.00
_cell.angle_gamma   90.00
#
_symmetry.space_group_name_H-M   'P 1'
#
loop_
_entity.id
_entity.type
_entity.pdbx_description
1 polymer ?
#
loop_
_entity_poly.entity_id
_entity_poly.type
_entity_poly.pdbx_seq_one_letter_code
_entity_poly.pdbx_strand_id
1 'polypeptide(L)'
;MESPSLPLCQKNTRTKNPSRTSGVVDLYDVSDDWLPIYDKSALKGFYMAIGSSGNQFKNAPVAGHCMAELIDACEKGQEHDSDPVKVKSVYTGLELNMGFYSRNREINPNRVFL
;
A
#
# COMPACT_ATOMS: atom_id res chain seq x y z
N MET A 1 1.34 46.47 8.28
CA MET A 1 0.70 45.62 9.29
C MET A 1 0.16 44.42 8.51
N GLU A 2 0.95 43.36 8.42
CA GLU A 2 0.63 42.20 7.57
C GLU A 2 -0.37 41.27 8.26
N SER A 3 -1.43 40.90 7.54
CA SER A 3 -2.38 39.88 7.97
C SER A 3 -1.75 38.50 7.83
N PRO A 4 -1.68 37.68 8.90
CA PRO A 4 -1.19 36.32 8.77
C PRO A 4 -2.22 35.48 7.98
N SER A 5 -1.76 34.85 6.91
CA SER A 5 -2.54 33.90 6.10
C SER A 5 -2.82 32.63 6.92
N LEU A 6 -4.08 32.46 7.33
CA LEU A 6 -4.53 31.20 7.93
C LEU A 6 -4.69 30.14 6.83
N PRO A 7 -4.08 28.94 6.96
CA PRO A 7 -4.32 27.84 6.03
C PRO A 7 -5.81 27.46 6.04
N LEU A 8 -6.33 27.18 4.83
CA LEU A 8 -7.72 27.00 4.48
C LEU A 8 -8.41 25.91 5.32
N CYS A 9 -8.99 26.28 6.47
CA CYS A 9 -9.99 25.49 7.17
C CYS A 9 -11.31 26.27 7.12
N GLN A 10 -12.11 26.04 6.07
CA GLN A 10 -13.49 26.52 6.06
C GLN A 10 -14.28 25.75 7.13
N LYS A 11 -14.61 26.44 8.22
CA LYS A 11 -15.44 25.91 9.31
C LYS A 11 -16.85 25.64 8.80
N ASN A 12 -17.23 24.37 8.71
CA ASN A 12 -18.62 23.94 8.61
C ASN A 12 -19.32 24.32 9.93
N THR A 13 -20.20 25.33 9.92
CA THR A 13 -20.79 25.96 11.12
C THR A 13 -21.79 25.10 11.90
N ARG A 14 -21.95 23.82 11.53
CA ARG A 14 -22.84 22.86 12.21
C ARG A 14 -22.16 21.92 13.20
N THR A 15 -20.84 21.95 13.33
CA THR A 15 -20.12 21.12 14.31
C THR A 15 -19.88 21.92 15.60
N LYS A 16 -20.29 21.35 16.75
CA LYS A 16 -19.90 21.85 18.09
C LYS A 16 -18.40 22.13 18.08
N ASN A 17 -18.02 23.35 18.48
CA ASN A 17 -16.64 23.78 18.62
C ASN A 17 -15.86 22.76 19.46
N PRO A 18 -14.93 21.96 18.87
CA PRO A 18 -14.08 21.11 19.68
C PRO A 18 -13.14 22.06 20.42
N SER A 19 -13.35 22.22 21.73
CA SER A 19 -12.63 23.20 22.56
C SER A 19 -11.11 22.95 22.63
N ARG A 20 -10.61 21.86 22.04
CA ARG A 20 -9.19 21.60 21.83
C ARG A 20 -9.00 20.64 20.65
N THR A 21 -8.12 20.99 19.72
CA THR A 21 -7.60 20.05 18.72
C THR A 21 -6.68 19.04 19.40
N SER A 22 -6.82 17.76 19.05
CA SER A 22 -5.89 16.69 19.40
C SER A 22 -5.33 16.09 18.12
N GLY A 23 -4.07 15.65 18.16
CA GLY A 23 -3.40 14.96 17.06
C GLY A 23 -2.76 13.68 17.56
N VAL A 24 -2.63 12.69 16.67
CA VAL A 24 -1.89 11.45 16.87
C VAL A 24 -0.81 11.40 15.80
N VAL A 25 0.39 10.95 16.17
CA VAL A 25 1.52 10.74 15.26
C VAL A 25 1.88 9.27 15.25
N ASP A 26 2.29 8.77 14.09
CA ASP A 26 2.80 7.42 13.90
C ASP A 26 3.75 7.39 12.68
N LEU A 27 4.48 6.29 12.50
CA LEU A 27 5.45 6.12 11.41
C LEU A 27 4.82 5.39 10.21
N TYR A 28 5.24 5.76 9.01
CA TYR A 28 4.95 4.97 7.82
C TYR A 28 6.01 3.90 7.61
N ASP A 29 5.55 2.68 7.33
CA ASP A 29 6.38 1.62 6.76
C ASP A 29 6.50 1.85 5.24
N VAL A 30 7.67 2.31 4.80
CA VAL A 30 7.95 2.81 3.45
C VAL A 30 9.05 1.95 2.81
N SER A 31 8.79 1.49 1.59
CA SER A 31 9.79 0.87 0.72
C SER A 31 10.56 1.92 -0.10
N ASP A 32 11.72 1.54 -0.63
CA ASP A 32 12.61 2.46 -1.36
C ASP A 32 11.96 3.13 -2.59
N ASP A 33 10.95 2.49 -3.19
CA ASP A 33 10.20 2.98 -4.36
C ASP A 33 8.77 3.44 -4.04
N TRP A 34 8.42 3.54 -2.75
CA TRP A 34 7.08 3.90 -2.25
C TRP A 34 5.95 2.94 -2.69
N LEU A 35 6.28 1.80 -3.29
CA LEU A 35 5.33 0.76 -3.68
C LEU A 35 5.27 -0.34 -2.60
N PRO A 36 4.09 -0.88 -2.29
CA PRO A 36 4.00 -1.96 -1.33
C PRO A 36 4.75 -3.20 -1.81
N ILE A 37 5.19 -4.01 -0.86
CA ILE A 37 5.70 -5.35 -1.11
C ILE A 37 4.60 -6.32 -0.71
N TYR A 38 4.10 -7.07 -1.70
CA TYR A 38 3.12 -8.15 -1.55
C TYR A 38 3.76 -9.42 -2.11
N ASP A 39 4.40 -10.21 -1.25
CA ASP A 39 5.30 -11.27 -1.72
C ASP A 39 5.45 -12.44 -0.73
N LYS A 40 6.00 -13.56 -1.23
CA LYS A 40 6.56 -14.63 -0.40
C LYS A 40 7.88 -14.18 0.23
N SER A 41 8.17 -14.72 1.40
CA SER A 41 9.46 -14.52 2.07
C SER A 41 10.50 -15.53 1.60
N ALA A 42 11.72 -15.44 2.13
CA ALA A 42 12.77 -16.42 1.85
C ALA A 42 12.54 -17.70 2.69
N LEU A 43 11.74 -17.58 3.74
CA LEU A 43 11.29 -18.69 4.56
C LEU A 43 9.98 -19.25 3.97
N LYS A 44 9.99 -20.56 3.71
CA LYS A 44 8.83 -21.28 3.16
C LYS A 44 7.62 -21.14 4.09
N GLY A 45 6.45 -20.83 3.53
CA GLY A 45 5.18 -20.67 4.25
C GLY A 45 4.97 -19.31 4.91
N PHE A 46 5.88 -18.35 4.70
CA PHE A 46 5.76 -16.98 5.23
C PHE A 46 5.62 -15.98 4.09
N TYR A 47 4.71 -15.02 4.28
CA TYR A 47 4.32 -14.02 3.29
C TYR A 47 4.27 -12.64 3.93
N MET A 48 4.52 -11.60 3.12
CA MET A 48 4.62 -10.22 3.59
C MET A 48 3.72 -9.29 2.78
N ALA A 49 3.05 -8.40 3.50
CA ALA A 49 2.32 -7.26 2.97
C ALA A 49 2.79 -6.01 3.72
N ILE A 50 3.89 -5.42 3.26
CA ILE A 50 4.65 -4.37 3.95
C ILE A 50 4.94 -3.19 3.01
N GLY A 51 5.53 -2.11 3.51
CA GLY A 51 5.93 -0.96 2.69
C GLY A 51 4.75 -0.15 2.15
N SER A 52 3.63 -0.10 2.89
CA SER A 52 2.37 0.53 2.47
C SER A 52 2.40 2.06 2.29
N SER A 53 3.51 2.70 2.68
CA SER A 53 3.88 4.09 2.37
C SER A 53 2.85 5.17 2.71
N GLY A 54 1.88 4.85 3.58
CA GLY A 54 0.82 5.75 4.02
C GLY A 54 -0.34 5.93 3.03
N ASN A 55 -0.30 5.34 1.84
CA ASN A 55 -1.33 5.47 0.82
C ASN A 55 -2.19 4.20 0.63
N GLN A 56 -1.69 3.02 1.02
CA GLN A 56 -2.39 1.77 0.71
C GLN A 56 -3.64 1.50 1.56
N PHE A 57 -3.98 2.35 2.53
CA PHE A 57 -5.29 2.23 3.22
C PHE A 57 -6.46 2.28 2.24
N LYS A 58 -6.31 3.02 1.12
CA LYS A 58 -7.30 3.08 0.03
C LYS A 58 -7.45 1.75 -0.71
N ASN A 59 -6.37 0.97 -0.74
CA ASN A 59 -6.24 -0.25 -1.52
C ASN A 59 -6.23 -1.50 -0.64
N ALA A 60 -6.46 -1.38 0.67
CA ALA A 60 -6.38 -2.49 1.62
C ALA A 60 -7.24 -3.71 1.22
N PRO A 61 -8.48 -3.55 0.71
CA PRO A 61 -9.25 -4.71 0.24
C PRO A 61 -8.60 -5.41 -0.97
N VAL A 62 -8.03 -4.64 -1.89
CA VAL A 62 -7.34 -5.19 -3.07
C VAL A 62 -6.05 -5.89 -2.64
N ALA A 63 -5.30 -5.32 -1.69
CA ALA A 63 -4.12 -5.96 -1.12
C ALA A 63 -4.46 -7.31 -0.48
N GLY A 64 -5.54 -7.38 0.31
CA GLY A 64 -6.02 -8.63 0.89
C GLY A 64 -6.37 -9.69 -0.16
N HIS A 65 -7.08 -9.29 -1.22
CA HIS A 65 -7.39 -10.17 -2.35
C HIS A 65 -6.13 -10.69 -3.04
N CYS A 66 -5.19 -9.80 -3.33
CA CYS A 66 -3.93 -10.17 -3.98
C CYS A 66 -3.09 -11.13 -3.12
N MET A 67 -3.01 -10.88 -1.81
CA MET A 67 -2.28 -11.74 -0.89
C MET A 67 -2.93 -13.11 -0.76
N ALA A 68 -4.27 -13.19 -0.72
CA ALA A 68 -4.97 -14.48 -0.66
C ALA A 68 -4.66 -15.36 -1.88
N GLU A 69 -4.75 -14.80 -3.08
CA GLU A 69 -4.44 -15.51 -4.34
C GLU A 69 -2.95 -15.89 -4.43
N LEU A 70 -2.05 -14.99 -4.02
CA LEU A 70 -0.61 -15.27 -4.00
C LEU A 70 -0.26 -16.42 -3.05
N ILE A 71 -0.82 -16.42 -1.84
CA ILE A 71 -0.61 -17.47 -0.85
C ILE A 71 -1.14 -18.80 -1.39
N ASP A 72 -2.38 -18.83 -1.87
CA ASP A 72 -3.01 -20.05 -2.38
C ASP A 72 -2.22 -20.66 -3.55
N ALA A 73 -1.75 -19.83 -4.49
CA ALA A 73 -0.92 -20.28 -5.61
C ALA A 73 0.44 -20.84 -5.14
N CYS A 74 1.11 -20.15 -4.22
CA CYS A 74 2.40 -20.61 -3.69
C CYS A 74 2.26 -21.91 -2.90
N GLU A 75 1.22 -22.04 -2.06
CA GLU A 75 0.93 -23.27 -1.30
C GLU A 75 0.53 -24.45 -2.20
N LYS A 76 -0.01 -24.18 -3.40
CA LYS A 76 -0.25 -25.18 -4.46
C LYS A 76 1.00 -25.53 -5.27
N GLY A 77 2.15 -24.91 -4.98
CA GLY A 77 3.45 -25.24 -5.56
C GLY A 77 3.90 -24.32 -6.71
N GLN A 78 3.24 -23.18 -6.93
CA GLN A 78 3.73 -22.18 -7.90
C GLN A 78 4.96 -21.45 -7.33
N GLU A 79 6.07 -21.44 -8.08
CA GLU A 79 7.28 -20.73 -7.69
C GLU A 79 7.23 -19.26 -8.12
N HIS A 80 6.62 -18.43 -7.27
CA HIS A 80 6.37 -17.00 -7.53
C HIS A 80 7.60 -16.19 -7.98
N ASP A 81 8.79 -16.50 -7.46
CA ASP A 81 10.03 -15.78 -7.82
C ASP A 81 10.44 -15.99 -9.29
N SER A 82 10.08 -17.13 -9.89
CA SER A 82 10.40 -17.47 -11.29
C SER A 82 9.20 -17.37 -12.22
N ASP A 83 8.00 -17.63 -11.71
CA ASP A 83 6.72 -17.51 -12.40
C ASP A 83 5.74 -16.66 -11.57
N PRO A 84 5.81 -15.32 -11.70
CA PRO A 84 5.00 -14.43 -10.89
C PRO A 84 3.50 -14.66 -11.03
N VAL A 85 2.83 -14.75 -9.88
CA VAL A 85 1.37 -14.95 -9.79
C VAL A 85 0.65 -13.79 -10.48
N LYS A 86 -0.40 -14.12 -11.24
CA LYS A 86 -1.29 -13.13 -11.87
C LYS A 86 -2.64 -13.17 -11.18
N VAL A 87 -3.04 -12.06 -10.59
CA VAL A 87 -4.29 -11.94 -9.85
C VAL A 87 -5.33 -11.28 -10.73
N LYS A 88 -6.45 -11.95 -10.96
CA LYS A 88 -7.58 -11.36 -11.68
C LYS A 88 -8.37 -10.45 -10.74
N SER A 89 -8.57 -9.21 -11.16
CA SER A 89 -9.39 -8.24 -10.45
C SER A 89 -10.87 -8.60 -10.51
N VAL A 90 -11.55 -8.48 -9.37
CA VAL A 90 -12.94 -8.96 -9.17
C VAL A 90 -13.95 -8.26 -10.11
N TYR A 91 -13.78 -6.95 -10.33
CA TYR A 91 -14.79 -6.14 -11.03
C TYR A 91 -14.42 -5.76 -12.46
N THR A 92 -13.13 -5.58 -12.76
CA THR A 92 -12.70 -5.18 -14.11
C THR A 92 -12.16 -6.36 -14.93
N GLY A 93 -11.85 -7.49 -14.28
CA GLY A 93 -11.29 -8.68 -14.94
C GLY A 93 -9.85 -8.50 -15.44
N LEU A 94 -9.25 -7.33 -15.21
CA LEU A 94 -7.84 -7.05 -15.49
C LEU A 94 -6.94 -7.94 -14.64
N GLU A 95 -5.81 -8.33 -15.21
CA GLU A 95 -4.78 -9.11 -14.52
C GLU A 95 -3.73 -8.19 -13.89
N LEU A 96 -3.48 -8.40 -12.61
CA LEU A 96 -2.42 -7.76 -11.86
C LEU A 96 -1.24 -8.73 -11.78
N ASN A 97 -0.11 -8.35 -12.37
CA ASN A 97 1.12 -9.13 -12.23
C ASN A 97 1.74 -8.84 -10.86
N MET A 98 1.73 -9.83 -9.98
CA MET A 98 2.23 -9.69 -8.61
C MET A 98 3.74 -9.52 -8.54
N GLY A 99 4.49 -9.88 -9.59
CA GLY A 99 5.93 -9.59 -9.70
C GLY A 99 6.25 -8.09 -9.64
N PHE A 100 5.29 -7.22 -9.97
CA PHE A 100 5.42 -5.77 -9.79
C PHE A 100 5.53 -5.36 -8.32
N TYR A 101 4.97 -6.16 -7.40
CA TYR A 101 5.03 -5.95 -5.96
C TYR A 101 6.03 -6.87 -5.27
N SER A 102 6.85 -7.60 -6.02
CA SER A 102 7.86 -8.49 -5.45
C SER A 102 8.94 -7.69 -4.73
N ARG A 103 9.54 -8.29 -3.70
CA ARG A 103 10.77 -7.80 -3.05
C ARG A 103 11.99 -7.85 -3.97
N ASN A 104 11.94 -8.68 -5.02
CA ASN A 104 13.02 -8.88 -5.99
C ASN A 104 12.83 -8.02 -7.25
N ARG A 105 11.88 -7.08 -7.24
CA ARG A 105 11.60 -6.20 -8.37
C ARG A 105 12.75 -5.22 -8.62
N GLU A 106 12.84 -4.75 -9.86
CA GLU A 106 13.74 -3.65 -10.21
C GLU A 106 13.19 -2.34 -9.61
N ILE A 107 13.97 -1.74 -8.70
CA ILE A 107 13.64 -0.46 -8.07
C ILE A 107 13.85 0.65 -9.09
N ASN A 108 12.82 1.46 -9.34
CA ASN A 108 12.96 2.64 -10.18
C ASN A 108 13.44 3.83 -9.34
N PRO A 109 14.69 4.29 -9.51
CA PRO A 109 15.27 5.36 -8.67
C PRO A 109 14.62 6.74 -8.92
N ASN A 110 13.86 6.92 -10.00
CA ASN A 110 13.17 8.18 -10.30
C ASN A 110 11.79 8.28 -9.62
N ARG A 111 11.37 7.28 -8.83
CA ARG A 111 10.11 7.30 -8.05
C ARG A 111 10.34 7.70 -6.59
N VAL A 112 11.33 8.56 -6.34
CA VAL A 112 11.53 9.20 -5.04
C VAL A 112 10.93 10.61 -5.08
N PHE A 113 9.84 10.81 -4.34
CA PHE A 113 9.11 12.07 -4.10
C PHE A 113 8.30 12.67 -5.28
N LEU A 114 6.98 12.77 -5.04
CA LEU A 114 6.10 13.86 -5.46
C LEU A 114 5.44 14.45 -4.20
#